data_AF-A0A844XUU7-F1
#
_entry.id   AF-A0A844XUU7-F1
#
_cell.length_a   1.000
_cell.length_b   1.000
_cell.length_c   1.000
_cell.angle_alpha   90.00
_cell.angle_beta   90.00
_cell.angle_gamma   90.00
#
_symmetry.space_group_name_H-M   'P 1'
#
loop_
_entity.id
_entity.type
_entity.pdbx_description
1 polymer ?
#
loop_
_entity_poly.entity_id
_entity_poly.type
_entity_poly.pdbx_seq_one_letter_code
_entity_poly.pdbx_strand_id
1 'polypeptide(L)'
;MKFRGAAARLAVLSASMTLAACTASKPGGDVSEPSQPFRADFNADGFATILSAPPAAFDPVEPAPPAPRTADQDAADAEFMRVADYQNSVMDEVQALAERLRREERGNFQTLHYDNEGELGVVFEFLRDGPATLSKYSRNPTFRGETVRWSQEELMAAADFMWETFREDRVIQGTGIRSQTVNVEIIVSEDEFRSLAKRKGVTLPEQVELVFRAAPVVPISSPPRAAVRDEAVPVAVAPHIRIFPRHDRPAGALNAINSQVKVVLNDGCFRAADRDDALVLFPFGARLFVDSANYLAFGSAETPRYARVGETLTFMGSVYEVDIPELIDPIHAACGRGKVIKVEGLESANALARQGAVDDNANALRRLQSSYGLGEAQARRAMAWLDRRQAANQQVMQEGIALPPITAAMTVDIPPRPVMDASECPAGTSLVSGLCRTPEGYLRPLPEWLAEFLEQDK
;
A
#
# COMPACT_ATOMS: atom_id res chain seq x y z
N MET A 1 9.63 56.89 -5.26
CA MET A 1 10.24 57.59 -4.11
C MET A 1 11.67 57.12 -3.94
N LYS A 2 12.63 58.01 -4.21
CA LYS A 2 14.06 57.84 -3.89
C LYS A 2 14.25 58.22 -2.43
N PHE A 3 15.08 57.51 -1.66
CA PHE A 3 16.01 58.16 -0.73
C PHE A 3 17.32 57.38 -0.64
N ARG A 4 18.40 58.14 -0.83
CA ARG A 4 19.82 57.83 -0.60
C ARG A 4 20.21 58.26 0.82
N GLY A 5 21.30 57.70 1.35
CA GLY A 5 22.17 58.32 2.36
C GLY A 5 23.02 57.28 3.10
N ALA A 6 24.28 57.03 2.71
CA ALA A 6 25.52 57.68 3.22
C ALA A 6 25.66 57.58 4.77
N ALA A 7 26.52 56.73 5.33
CA ALA A 7 28.00 56.74 5.41
C ALA A 7 28.54 57.35 6.73
N ALA A 8 29.58 56.69 7.27
CA ALA A 8 30.70 57.20 8.09
C ALA A 8 30.84 56.66 9.54
N ARG A 9 31.81 55.73 9.67
CA ARG A 9 32.97 55.69 10.61
C ARG A 9 32.80 56.27 12.02
N LEU A 10 33.16 55.48 13.04
CA LEU A 10 34.35 55.74 13.87
C LEU A 10 34.76 54.49 14.69
N ALA A 11 36.06 54.27 14.77
CA ALA A 11 36.71 53.25 15.57
C ALA A 11 36.97 53.73 17.00
N VAL A 12 36.96 52.81 17.97
CA VAL A 12 37.69 52.97 19.24
C VAL A 12 38.48 51.69 19.47
N LEU A 13 39.81 51.86 19.46
CA LEU A 13 40.79 50.89 19.95
C LEU A 13 40.65 50.76 21.47
N SER A 14 40.66 49.52 21.96
CA SER A 14 41.15 49.20 23.31
C SER A 14 42.06 47.99 23.21
N ALA A 15 43.36 48.26 23.25
CA ALA A 15 44.39 47.26 23.50
C ALA A 15 44.42 46.91 24.99
N SER A 16 44.63 45.64 25.35
CA SER A 16 45.50 45.25 26.47
C SER A 16 45.71 43.74 26.57
N MET A 17 47.00 43.39 26.59
CA MET A 17 47.65 42.32 27.36
C MET A 17 47.50 40.86 26.90
N THR A 18 48.43 40.51 26.02
CA THR A 18 49.14 39.23 25.93
C THR A 18 49.61 38.70 27.30
N LEU A 19 49.26 37.45 27.61
CA LEU A 19 50.11 36.55 28.40
C LEU A 19 50.47 35.36 27.51
N ALA A 20 51.77 35.21 27.28
CA ALA A 20 52.38 34.11 26.57
C ALA A 20 52.41 32.86 27.46
N ALA A 21 52.03 31.71 26.89
CA ALA A 21 52.48 30.40 27.34
C ALA A 21 52.99 29.64 26.12
N CYS A 22 54.26 29.23 26.20
CA CYS A 22 55.01 28.59 25.13
C CYS A 22 54.62 27.13 24.91
N THR A 23 54.45 26.81 23.62
CA THR A 23 54.93 25.62 22.91
C THR A 23 54.49 24.21 23.33
N ALA A 24 53.66 23.62 22.47
CA ALA A 24 53.96 22.31 21.88
C ALA A 24 53.55 22.33 20.40
N SER A 25 54.47 22.70 19.52
CA SER A 25 54.32 22.48 18.08
C SER A 25 54.42 20.98 17.81
N LYS A 26 53.30 20.35 17.46
CA LYS A 26 53.27 19.02 16.85
C LYS A 26 53.10 19.21 15.34
N PRO A 27 53.96 18.63 14.50
CA PRO A 27 53.94 18.85 13.06
C PRO A 27 52.91 17.95 12.39
N GLY A 28 52.32 18.44 11.30
CA GLY A 28 51.95 17.60 10.17
C GLY A 28 50.46 17.31 10.00
N GLY A 29 49.85 18.12 9.13
CA GLY A 29 48.85 17.65 8.17
C GLY A 29 47.48 17.31 8.72
N ASP A 30 46.60 18.32 8.79
CA ASP A 30 45.23 18.12 8.34
C ASP A 30 45.30 17.68 6.87
N VAL A 31 45.43 16.37 6.66
CA VAL A 31 44.75 15.77 5.52
C VAL A 31 43.29 15.90 5.91
N SER A 32 42.59 16.91 5.37
CA SER A 32 41.14 16.83 5.32
C SER A 32 40.83 15.48 4.70
N GLU A 33 40.42 14.50 5.52
CA GLU A 33 39.83 13.28 4.98
C GLU A 33 38.80 13.76 3.97
N PRO A 34 38.84 13.27 2.72
CA PRO A 34 37.81 13.62 1.76
C PRO A 34 36.49 13.34 2.46
N SER A 35 35.66 14.37 2.64
CA SER A 35 34.41 14.27 3.36
C SER A 35 33.66 13.06 2.80
N GLN A 36 33.56 11.99 3.60
CA GLN A 36 33.00 10.74 3.09
C GLN A 36 31.62 11.03 2.49
N PRO A 37 31.33 10.52 1.29
CA PRO A 37 30.15 10.93 0.51
C PRO A 37 28.84 10.62 1.23
N PHE A 38 28.88 9.65 2.14
CA PHE A 38 27.86 9.29 3.13
C PHE A 38 28.53 8.39 4.18
N ARG A 39 27.84 8.14 5.29
CA ARG A 39 28.30 7.23 6.36
C ARG A 39 28.27 5.78 5.89
N ALA A 40 29.45 5.23 5.61
CA ALA A 40 29.66 3.82 5.27
C ALA A 40 31.12 3.44 5.50
N ASP A 41 31.39 2.13 5.57
CA ASP A 41 32.75 1.61 5.41
C ASP A 41 33.04 1.46 3.91
N PHE A 42 34.24 1.82 3.46
CA PHE A 42 34.64 1.70 2.05
C PHE A 42 35.82 0.74 1.92
N ASN A 43 35.75 -0.20 0.98
CA ASN A 43 36.87 -1.10 0.70
C ASN A 43 37.94 -0.42 -0.18
N ALA A 44 39.04 -1.13 -0.46
CA ALA A 44 40.14 -0.62 -1.27
C ALA A 44 39.73 -0.23 -2.71
N ASP A 45 38.69 -0.88 -3.24
CA ASP A 45 38.11 -0.58 -4.56
C ASP A 45 37.09 0.58 -4.50
N GLY A 46 36.82 1.11 -3.31
CA GLY A 46 35.91 2.23 -3.07
C GLY A 46 34.45 1.83 -2.93
N PHE A 47 34.09 0.55 -2.87
CA PHE A 47 32.70 0.13 -2.67
C PHE A 47 32.28 0.22 -1.20
N ALA A 48 31.05 0.68 -0.98
CA ALA A 48 30.50 0.92 0.33
C ALA A 48 29.90 -0.35 0.98
N THR A 49 30.01 -0.42 2.30
CA THR A 49 29.38 -1.42 3.17
C THR A 49 28.64 -0.69 4.30
N ILE A 50 27.35 -1.02 4.46
CA ILE A 50 26.45 -0.54 5.51
C ILE A 50 25.66 -1.75 6.03
N LEU A 51 26.01 -2.25 7.21
CA LEU A 51 25.35 -3.41 7.83
C LEU A 51 24.20 -3.03 8.78
N SER A 52 24.20 -1.78 9.22
CA SER A 52 23.23 -1.23 10.15
C SER A 52 23.25 0.28 10.07
N ALA A 53 22.10 0.92 10.25
CA ALA A 53 21.97 2.35 10.47
C ALA A 53 20.96 2.58 11.60
N PRO A 54 21.13 3.64 12.41
CA PRO A 54 20.07 4.03 13.34
C PRO A 54 18.83 4.47 12.54
N PRO A 55 17.61 4.24 13.06
CA PRO A 55 16.40 4.66 12.37
C PRO A 55 16.41 6.13 11.97
N ALA A 56 15.85 6.42 10.79
CA ALA A 56 15.60 7.80 10.38
C ALA A 56 14.77 8.54 11.43
N ALA A 57 15.07 9.83 11.62
CA ALA A 57 14.26 10.67 12.49
C ALA A 57 12.84 10.75 11.90
N PHE A 58 11.85 10.46 12.72
CA PHE A 58 10.45 10.48 12.34
C PHE A 58 9.63 10.98 13.52
N ASP A 59 8.75 11.94 13.28
CA ASP A 59 7.82 12.45 14.28
C ASP A 59 6.41 12.00 13.86
N PRO A 60 5.83 11.01 14.57
CA PRO A 60 4.46 10.59 14.33
C PRO A 60 3.49 11.76 14.46
N VAL A 61 2.47 11.77 13.61
CA VAL A 61 1.44 12.82 13.62
C VAL A 61 0.14 12.22 14.15
N GLU A 62 -0.51 12.89 15.09
CA GLU A 62 -1.83 12.46 15.57
C GLU A 62 -2.85 12.52 14.42
N PRO A 63 -3.60 11.44 14.15
CA PRO A 63 -4.54 11.44 13.05
C PRO A 63 -5.67 12.43 13.35
N ALA A 64 -5.97 13.28 12.37
CA ALA A 64 -7.07 14.22 12.47
C ALA A 64 -8.39 13.48 12.78
N PRO A 65 -9.31 14.10 13.54
CA PRO A 65 -10.65 13.56 13.70
C PRO A 65 -11.26 13.29 12.31
N PRO A 66 -11.97 12.16 12.12
CA PRO A 66 -12.65 11.92 10.87
C PRO A 66 -13.58 13.10 10.57
N ALA A 67 -13.51 13.60 9.34
CA ALA A 67 -14.38 14.68 8.90
C ALA A 67 -15.85 14.24 9.05
N PRO A 68 -16.76 15.17 9.38
CA PRO A 68 -18.19 14.88 9.30
C PRO A 68 -18.52 14.32 7.91
N ARG A 69 -19.43 13.35 7.87
CA ARG A 69 -19.91 12.81 6.59
C ARG A 69 -20.50 13.94 5.76
N THR A 70 -20.16 13.95 4.47
CA THR A 70 -20.71 14.88 3.50
C THR A 70 -22.06 14.39 3.00
N ALA A 71 -22.93 15.30 2.54
CA ALA A 71 -24.20 14.93 1.93
C ALA A 71 -24.01 13.98 0.73
N ASP A 72 -22.92 14.12 -0.02
CA ASP A 72 -22.58 13.24 -1.14
C ASP A 72 -22.22 11.82 -0.68
N GLN A 73 -21.52 11.67 0.45
CA GLN A 73 -21.24 10.36 1.05
C GLN A 73 -22.51 9.68 1.56
N ASP A 74 -23.42 10.45 2.17
CA ASP A 74 -24.71 9.92 2.63
C ASP A 74 -25.60 9.52 1.44
N ALA A 75 -25.60 10.31 0.36
CA ALA A 75 -26.28 9.95 -0.87
C ALA A 75 -25.67 8.70 -1.53
N ALA A 76 -24.35 8.56 -1.53
CA ALA A 76 -23.66 7.38 -2.06
C ALA A 76 -24.00 6.11 -1.27
N ASP A 77 -24.04 6.17 0.06
CA ASP A 77 -24.45 5.03 0.89
C ASP A 77 -25.94 4.68 0.67
N ALA A 78 -26.81 5.70 0.58
CA ALA A 78 -28.22 5.48 0.28
C ALA A 78 -28.41 4.82 -1.10
N GLU A 79 -27.63 5.24 -2.09
CA GLU A 79 -27.62 4.64 -3.43
C GLU A 79 -27.10 3.20 -3.40
N PHE A 80 -26.01 2.93 -2.66
CA PHE A 80 -25.49 1.59 -2.46
C PHE A 80 -26.55 0.67 -1.84
N MET A 81 -27.24 1.13 -0.79
CA MET A 81 -28.33 0.38 -0.15
C MET A 81 -29.50 0.14 -1.11
N ARG A 82 -29.89 1.14 -1.89
CA ARG A 82 -30.94 1.02 -2.91
C ARG A 82 -30.62 -0.08 -3.94
N VAL A 83 -29.37 -0.11 -4.43
CA VAL A 83 -28.87 -1.13 -5.36
C VAL A 83 -28.89 -2.51 -4.70
N ALA A 84 -28.36 -2.61 -3.48
CA ALA A 84 -28.32 -3.88 -2.73
C ALA A 84 -29.73 -4.44 -2.46
N ASP A 85 -30.67 -3.57 -2.05
CA ASP A 85 -32.06 -3.96 -1.79
C ASP A 85 -32.75 -4.49 -3.04
N TYR A 86 -32.57 -3.83 -4.19
CA TYR A 86 -33.10 -4.33 -5.47
C TYR A 86 -32.50 -5.69 -5.83
N GLN A 87 -31.17 -5.83 -5.82
CA GLN A 87 -30.51 -7.08 -6.17
C GLN A 87 -30.98 -8.24 -5.28
N ASN A 88 -31.06 -8.00 -3.96
CA ASN A 88 -31.60 -8.98 -3.01
C ASN A 88 -33.06 -9.33 -3.30
N SER A 89 -33.88 -8.36 -3.72
CA SER A 89 -35.30 -8.58 -4.00
C SER A 89 -35.58 -9.47 -5.23
N VAL A 90 -34.67 -9.48 -6.22
CA VAL A 90 -34.85 -10.25 -7.47
C VAL A 90 -33.93 -11.47 -7.57
N MET A 91 -32.99 -11.64 -6.63
CA MET A 91 -31.92 -12.65 -6.69
C MET A 91 -32.44 -14.07 -6.98
N ASP A 92 -33.46 -14.52 -6.25
CA ASP A 92 -34.03 -15.87 -6.42
C ASP A 92 -34.68 -16.05 -7.80
N GLU A 93 -35.40 -15.03 -8.29
CA GLU A 93 -36.03 -15.05 -9.62
C GLU A 93 -34.97 -15.06 -10.72
N VAL A 94 -33.95 -14.22 -10.61
CA VAL A 94 -32.83 -14.13 -11.56
C VAL A 94 -32.08 -15.46 -11.62
N GLN A 95 -31.78 -16.07 -10.48
CA GLN A 95 -31.07 -17.34 -10.43
C GLN A 95 -31.88 -18.45 -11.10
N ALA A 96 -33.17 -18.60 -10.75
CA ALA A 96 -34.03 -19.61 -11.33
C ALA A 96 -34.21 -19.43 -12.85
N LEU A 97 -34.36 -18.18 -13.29
CA LEU A 97 -34.49 -17.85 -14.71
C LEU A 97 -33.19 -18.13 -15.47
N ALA A 98 -32.04 -17.72 -14.94
CA ALA A 98 -30.74 -17.96 -15.56
C ALA A 98 -30.46 -19.46 -15.73
N GLU A 99 -30.74 -20.28 -14.71
CA GLU A 99 -30.60 -21.74 -14.80
C GLU A 99 -31.51 -22.34 -15.87
N ARG A 100 -32.74 -21.83 -16.00
CA ARG A 100 -33.67 -22.27 -17.04
C ARG A 100 -33.19 -21.88 -18.44
N LEU A 101 -32.78 -20.64 -18.65
CA LEU A 101 -32.25 -20.14 -19.92
C LEU A 101 -30.99 -20.91 -20.35
N ARG A 102 -30.07 -21.23 -19.42
CA ARG A 102 -28.88 -22.05 -19.73
C ARG A 102 -29.23 -23.44 -20.29
N ARG A 103 -30.35 -24.03 -19.85
CA ARG A 103 -30.80 -25.35 -20.33
C ARG A 103 -31.58 -25.26 -21.63
N GLU A 104 -32.59 -24.37 -21.68
CA GLU A 104 -33.56 -24.32 -22.77
C GLU A 104 -33.08 -23.49 -23.97
N GLU A 105 -32.28 -22.45 -23.74
CA GLU A 105 -31.71 -21.56 -24.76
C GLU A 105 -30.20 -21.81 -24.92
N ARG A 106 -29.79 -23.08 -24.83
CA ARG A 106 -28.38 -23.50 -24.97
C ARG A 106 -27.83 -23.10 -26.34
N GLY A 107 -26.72 -22.36 -26.33
CA GLY A 107 -26.13 -21.80 -27.55
C GLY A 107 -26.84 -20.55 -28.07
N ASN A 108 -27.75 -19.97 -27.30
CA ASN A 108 -28.32 -18.66 -27.54
C ASN A 108 -28.08 -17.74 -26.34
N PHE A 109 -28.54 -18.12 -25.15
CA PHE A 109 -28.28 -17.40 -23.90
C PHE A 109 -26.78 -17.42 -23.55
N GLN A 110 -26.21 -16.24 -23.26
CA GLN A 110 -24.80 -16.05 -22.95
C GLN A 110 -24.58 -15.83 -21.46
N THR A 111 -25.02 -14.69 -20.95
CA THR A 111 -24.79 -14.25 -19.58
C THR A 111 -25.88 -13.26 -19.15
N LEU A 112 -25.76 -12.75 -17.94
CA LEU A 112 -26.54 -11.64 -17.44
C LEU A 112 -25.67 -10.66 -16.65
N HIS A 113 -26.11 -9.42 -16.56
CA HIS A 113 -25.52 -8.43 -15.67
C HIS A 113 -26.61 -7.54 -15.05
N TYR A 114 -26.32 -6.99 -13.87
CA TYR A 114 -27.18 -6.00 -13.24
C TYR A 114 -26.87 -4.63 -13.83
N ASP A 115 -27.91 -3.93 -14.28
CA ASP A 115 -27.82 -2.52 -14.65
C ASP A 115 -28.14 -1.71 -13.40
N ASN A 116 -27.08 -1.20 -12.77
CA ASN A 116 -27.17 -0.41 -11.54
C ASN A 116 -27.19 1.10 -11.83
N GLU A 117 -27.08 1.52 -13.10
CA GLU A 117 -27.05 2.92 -13.49
C GLU A 117 -28.46 3.37 -13.92
N GLY A 118 -29.01 4.39 -13.25
CA GLY A 118 -30.36 4.89 -13.56
C GLY A 118 -31.47 3.93 -13.10
N GLU A 119 -32.27 3.42 -14.05
CA GLU A 119 -33.36 2.49 -13.76
C GLU A 119 -32.81 1.08 -13.51
N LEU A 120 -32.88 0.64 -12.25
CA LEU A 120 -32.37 -0.66 -11.83
C LEU A 120 -33.03 -1.80 -12.59
N GLY A 121 -32.21 -2.70 -13.10
CA GLY A 121 -32.67 -3.81 -13.91
C GLY A 121 -31.67 -4.94 -14.02
N VAL A 122 -32.10 -6.00 -14.71
CA VAL A 122 -31.23 -7.12 -15.07
C VAL A 122 -31.26 -7.30 -16.58
N VAL A 123 -30.09 -7.30 -17.20
CA VAL A 123 -29.93 -7.51 -18.63
C VAL A 123 -29.51 -8.95 -18.86
N PHE A 124 -30.29 -9.68 -19.66
CA PHE A 124 -30.02 -11.04 -20.12
C PHE A 124 -29.54 -10.99 -21.57
N GLU A 125 -28.35 -11.50 -21.84
CA GLU A 125 -27.69 -11.40 -23.14
C GLU A 125 -27.89 -12.68 -23.97
N PHE A 126 -28.28 -12.52 -25.24
CA PHE A 126 -28.55 -13.60 -26.18
C PHE A 126 -27.86 -13.37 -27.52
N LEU A 127 -27.39 -14.42 -28.20
CA LEU A 127 -26.82 -14.28 -29.54
C LEU A 127 -27.87 -13.96 -30.62
N ARG A 128 -29.13 -14.30 -30.36
CA ARG A 128 -30.24 -14.19 -31.32
C ARG A 128 -31.53 -13.77 -30.61
N ASP A 129 -32.20 -12.78 -31.18
CA ASP A 129 -33.55 -12.33 -30.81
C ASP A 129 -33.78 -12.18 -29.29
N GLY A 130 -32.86 -11.49 -28.59
CA GLY A 130 -32.85 -11.39 -27.13
C GLY A 130 -34.17 -10.91 -26.49
N PRO A 131 -34.74 -9.76 -26.90
CA PRO A 131 -36.00 -9.27 -26.36
C PRO A 131 -37.16 -10.28 -26.55
N ALA A 132 -37.27 -10.85 -27.75
CA ALA A 132 -38.33 -11.80 -28.08
C ALA A 132 -38.16 -13.12 -27.31
N THR A 133 -36.92 -13.57 -27.13
CA THR A 133 -36.59 -14.78 -26.38
C THR A 133 -36.94 -14.61 -24.90
N LEU A 134 -36.44 -13.55 -24.25
CA LEU A 134 -36.71 -13.32 -22.83
C LEU A 134 -38.21 -13.20 -22.52
N SER A 135 -38.98 -12.59 -23.42
CA SER A 135 -40.43 -12.41 -23.23
C SER A 135 -41.23 -13.72 -23.09
N LYS A 136 -40.67 -14.85 -23.54
CA LYS A 136 -41.25 -16.20 -23.36
C LYS A 136 -41.09 -16.70 -21.92
N TYR A 137 -40.08 -16.20 -21.20
CA TYR A 137 -39.62 -16.74 -19.92
C TYR A 137 -39.91 -15.85 -18.72
N SER A 138 -39.95 -14.52 -18.91
CA SER A 138 -40.27 -13.58 -17.84
C SER A 138 -41.18 -12.46 -18.34
N ARG A 139 -41.98 -11.94 -17.41
CA ARG A 139 -42.79 -10.73 -17.56
C ARG A 139 -42.36 -9.63 -16.61
N ASN A 140 -41.24 -9.82 -15.89
CA ASN A 140 -40.72 -8.84 -14.97
C ASN A 140 -40.28 -7.60 -15.76
N PRO A 141 -40.87 -6.42 -15.51
CA PRO A 141 -40.61 -5.22 -16.30
C PRO A 141 -39.20 -4.67 -16.12
N THR A 142 -38.48 -5.08 -15.07
CA THR A 142 -37.09 -4.68 -14.81
C THR A 142 -36.08 -5.58 -15.52
N PHE A 143 -36.53 -6.68 -16.14
CA PHE A 143 -35.67 -7.58 -16.89
C PHE A 143 -35.69 -7.23 -18.38
N ARG A 144 -34.50 -7.11 -18.97
CA ARG A 144 -34.30 -6.73 -20.37
C ARG A 144 -33.53 -7.81 -21.09
N GLY A 145 -33.97 -8.17 -22.29
CA GLY A 145 -33.28 -9.12 -23.15
C GLY A 145 -32.52 -8.35 -24.21
N GLU A 146 -31.22 -8.58 -24.35
CA GLU A 146 -30.38 -7.92 -25.35
C GLU A 146 -29.81 -8.93 -26.35
N THR A 147 -29.70 -8.49 -27.62
CA THR A 147 -29.05 -9.29 -28.65
C THR A 147 -27.61 -8.84 -28.78
N VAL A 148 -26.70 -9.79 -28.56
CA VAL A 148 -25.26 -9.59 -28.57
C VAL A 148 -24.61 -10.28 -29.76
N ARG A 149 -23.44 -9.79 -30.18
CA ARG A 149 -22.67 -10.31 -31.30
C ARG A 149 -21.76 -11.46 -30.89
N TRP A 150 -21.04 -11.29 -29.79
CA TRP A 150 -20.01 -12.22 -29.33
C TRP A 150 -20.53 -13.10 -28.21
N SER A 151 -20.21 -14.38 -28.31
CA SER A 151 -20.42 -15.33 -27.22
C SER A 151 -19.40 -15.14 -26.10
N GLN A 152 -19.73 -15.61 -24.90
CA GLN A 152 -18.79 -15.59 -23.77
C GLN A 152 -17.52 -16.40 -24.09
N GLU A 153 -17.65 -17.49 -24.85
CA GLU A 153 -16.53 -18.30 -25.31
C GLU A 153 -15.60 -17.52 -26.25
N GLU A 154 -16.16 -16.75 -27.19
CA GLU A 154 -15.37 -15.88 -28.09
C GLU A 154 -14.68 -14.72 -27.37
N LEU A 155 -15.31 -14.15 -26.33
CA LEU A 155 -14.69 -13.13 -25.49
C LEU A 155 -13.55 -13.72 -24.65
N MET A 156 -13.75 -14.91 -24.06
CA MET A 156 -12.69 -15.61 -23.34
C MET A 156 -11.52 -15.98 -24.26
N ALA A 157 -11.80 -16.53 -25.44
CA ALA A 157 -10.76 -16.87 -26.42
C ALA A 157 -9.94 -15.65 -26.86
N ALA A 158 -10.56 -14.47 -26.97
CA ALA A 158 -9.84 -13.23 -27.26
C ALA A 158 -8.98 -12.75 -26.09
N ALA A 159 -9.46 -12.87 -24.85
CA ALA A 159 -8.65 -12.57 -23.67
C ALA A 159 -7.44 -13.51 -23.56
N ASP A 160 -7.66 -14.81 -23.75
CA ASP A 160 -6.61 -15.84 -23.72
C ASP A 160 -5.60 -15.62 -24.84
N PHE A 161 -6.06 -15.29 -26.05
CA PHE A 161 -5.18 -14.93 -27.16
C PHE A 161 -4.23 -13.79 -26.79
N MET A 162 -4.76 -12.73 -26.16
CA MET A 162 -3.94 -11.60 -25.74
C MET A 162 -2.90 -12.00 -24.71
N TRP A 163 -3.29 -12.80 -23.72
CA TRP A 163 -2.38 -13.28 -22.69
C TRP A 163 -1.27 -14.17 -23.25
N GLU A 164 -1.62 -15.23 -23.97
CA GLU A 164 -0.64 -16.18 -24.51
C GLU A 164 0.30 -15.55 -25.54
N THR A 165 -0.16 -14.54 -26.28
CA THR A 165 0.66 -13.86 -27.30
C THR A 165 1.68 -12.90 -26.68
N PHE A 166 1.34 -12.23 -25.59
CA PHE A 166 2.08 -11.06 -25.08
C PHE A 166 2.56 -11.15 -23.62
N ARG A 167 2.23 -12.21 -22.88
CA ARG A 167 2.61 -12.33 -21.45
C ARG A 167 4.12 -12.30 -21.22
N GLU A 168 4.89 -12.94 -22.10
CA GLU A 168 6.37 -13.00 -21.98
C GLU A 168 7.01 -11.63 -22.24
N ASP A 169 6.38 -10.79 -23.07
CA ASP A 169 6.80 -9.39 -23.27
C ASP A 169 6.40 -8.49 -22.09
N ARG A 170 5.55 -9.01 -21.19
CA ARG A 170 5.11 -8.35 -19.96
C ARG A 170 4.48 -6.98 -20.23
N VAL A 171 3.77 -6.82 -21.35
CA VAL A 171 3.16 -5.53 -21.75
C VAL A 171 1.72 -5.36 -21.28
N ILE A 172 1.08 -6.45 -20.83
CA ILE A 172 -0.30 -6.47 -20.34
C ILE A 172 -0.29 -6.33 -18.81
N GLN A 173 -1.03 -5.35 -18.31
CA GLN A 173 -1.28 -5.16 -16.87
C GLN A 173 -2.49 -5.94 -16.38
N GLY A 174 -3.53 -6.02 -17.20
CA GLY A 174 -4.77 -6.67 -16.85
C GLY A 174 -5.65 -6.91 -18.08
N THR A 175 -6.53 -7.89 -17.95
CA THR A 175 -7.55 -8.22 -18.94
C THR A 175 -8.90 -8.30 -18.23
N GLY A 176 -9.93 -7.71 -18.82
CA GLY A 176 -11.29 -7.76 -18.29
C GLY A 176 -12.30 -8.01 -19.40
N ILE A 177 -13.21 -8.96 -19.18
CA ILE A 177 -14.33 -9.20 -20.09
C ILE A 177 -15.50 -8.33 -19.63
N ARG A 178 -15.96 -7.45 -20.51
CA ARG A 178 -17.19 -6.66 -20.36
C ARG A 178 -18.24 -7.16 -21.34
N SER A 179 -19.44 -6.59 -21.31
CA SER A 179 -20.43 -6.86 -22.35
C SER A 179 -19.83 -6.49 -23.71
N GLN A 180 -19.73 -7.48 -24.60
CA GLN A 180 -19.28 -7.36 -25.99
C GLN A 180 -17.84 -6.93 -26.24
N THR A 181 -17.02 -6.78 -25.20
CA THR A 181 -15.65 -6.27 -25.32
C THR A 181 -14.72 -6.97 -24.36
N VAL A 182 -13.46 -7.13 -24.78
CA VAL A 182 -12.35 -7.56 -23.94
C VAL A 182 -11.42 -6.36 -23.78
N ASN A 183 -11.43 -5.77 -22.60
CA ASN A 183 -10.53 -4.68 -22.28
C ASN A 183 -9.17 -5.24 -21.91
N VAL A 184 -8.13 -4.73 -22.54
CA VAL A 184 -6.74 -5.10 -22.24
C VAL A 184 -5.97 -3.84 -21.87
N GLU A 185 -5.54 -3.77 -20.62
CA GLU A 185 -4.75 -2.66 -20.10
C GLU A 185 -3.28 -2.86 -20.45
N ILE A 186 -2.71 -1.89 -21.16
CA ILE A 186 -1.34 -1.95 -21.68
C ILE A 186 -0.47 -0.90 -21.00
N ILE A 187 0.67 -1.33 -20.46
CA ILE A 187 1.62 -0.48 -19.69
C ILE A 187 2.76 0.12 -20.51
N VAL A 188 2.84 -0.21 -21.80
CA VAL A 188 3.82 0.38 -22.72
C VAL A 188 3.14 1.39 -23.64
N SER A 189 3.92 2.19 -24.36
CA SER A 189 3.34 3.15 -25.31
C SER A 189 2.58 2.45 -26.43
N GLU A 190 1.57 3.11 -26.99
CA GLU A 190 0.80 2.58 -28.11
C GLU A 190 1.69 2.24 -29.31
N ASP A 191 2.66 3.09 -29.63
CA ASP A 191 3.61 2.86 -30.72
C ASP A 191 4.49 1.63 -30.48
N GLU A 192 4.99 1.43 -29.26
CA GLU A 192 5.78 0.26 -28.90
C GLU A 192 4.94 -1.02 -28.96
N PHE A 193 3.71 -0.99 -28.43
CA PHE A 193 2.81 -2.13 -28.47
C PHE A 193 2.42 -2.50 -29.91
N ARG A 194 2.04 -1.53 -30.73
CA ARG A 194 1.70 -1.76 -32.14
C ARG A 194 2.91 -2.28 -32.93
N SER A 195 4.10 -1.77 -32.64
CA SER A 195 5.34 -2.29 -33.21
C SER A 195 5.62 -3.74 -32.78
N LEU A 196 5.35 -4.08 -31.53
CA LEU A 196 5.46 -5.46 -31.02
C LEU A 196 4.49 -6.40 -31.73
N ALA A 197 3.20 -6.03 -31.82
CA ALA A 197 2.19 -6.80 -32.53
C ALA A 197 2.58 -7.02 -34.00
N LYS A 198 3.10 -5.98 -34.67
CA LYS A 198 3.61 -6.08 -36.05
C LYS A 198 4.82 -7.01 -36.15
N ARG A 199 5.78 -6.95 -35.21
CA ARG A 199 6.94 -7.86 -35.19
C ARG A 199 6.54 -9.31 -34.99
N LYS A 200 5.51 -9.58 -34.17
CA LYS A 200 4.95 -10.91 -33.97
C LYS A 200 4.06 -11.37 -35.15
N GLY A 201 3.71 -10.47 -36.07
CA GLY A 201 2.89 -10.79 -37.25
C GLY A 201 1.44 -11.14 -36.90
N VAL A 202 0.93 -10.66 -35.76
CA VAL A 202 -0.40 -11.02 -35.26
C VAL A 202 -1.45 -9.95 -35.61
N THR A 203 -2.68 -10.39 -35.82
CA THR A 203 -3.86 -9.51 -35.92
C THR A 203 -4.66 -9.62 -34.63
N LEU A 204 -5.00 -8.49 -34.03
CA LEU A 204 -5.76 -8.47 -32.77
C LEU A 204 -7.23 -8.83 -33.03
N PRO A 205 -7.90 -9.60 -32.14
CA PRO A 205 -9.33 -9.86 -32.25
C PRO A 205 -10.15 -8.57 -32.25
N GLU A 206 -11.24 -8.54 -33.01
CA GLU A 206 -12.07 -7.33 -33.18
C GLU A 206 -12.72 -6.88 -31.86
N GLN A 207 -13.06 -7.83 -31.00
CA GLN A 207 -13.64 -7.59 -29.67
C GLN A 207 -12.64 -7.05 -28.65
N VAL A 208 -11.35 -6.94 -28.97
CA VAL A 208 -10.33 -6.43 -28.04
C VAL A 208 -10.24 -4.91 -28.11
N GLU A 209 -10.49 -4.27 -26.98
CA GLU A 209 -10.24 -2.85 -26.78
C GLU A 209 -8.94 -2.65 -25.99
N LEU A 210 -7.96 -2.00 -26.61
CA LEU A 210 -6.70 -1.66 -25.95
C LEU A 210 -6.83 -0.37 -25.16
N VAL A 211 -6.49 -0.42 -23.88
CA VAL A 211 -6.53 0.73 -22.97
C VAL A 211 -5.11 1.15 -22.60
N PHE A 212 -4.65 2.25 -23.20
CA PHE A 212 -3.33 2.86 -22.96
C PHE A 212 -3.40 3.95 -21.87
N ARG A 213 -4.07 3.66 -20.76
CA ARG A 213 -4.21 4.60 -19.62
C ARG A 213 -3.40 4.17 -18.39
N ALA A 214 -2.66 3.07 -18.50
CA ALA A 214 -1.80 2.60 -17.43
C ALA A 214 -0.64 3.59 -17.24
N ALA A 215 -0.75 4.43 -16.22
CA ALA A 215 0.36 5.23 -15.74
C ALA A 215 1.10 4.44 -14.66
N PRO A 216 2.45 4.42 -14.68
CA PRO A 216 3.33 5.02 -15.68
C PRO A 216 3.49 4.17 -16.94
N VAL A 217 3.66 4.84 -18.09
CA VAL A 217 4.12 4.19 -19.33
C VAL A 217 5.58 3.80 -19.16
N VAL A 218 5.89 2.53 -19.37
CA VAL A 218 7.25 1.99 -19.27
C VAL A 218 7.74 1.46 -20.62
N PRO A 219 9.04 1.56 -20.94
CA PRO A 219 9.59 0.94 -22.14
C PRO A 219 9.42 -0.58 -22.11
N ILE A 220 9.33 -1.23 -23.27
CA ILE A 220 9.26 -2.71 -23.36
C ILE A 220 10.46 -3.37 -22.65
N SER A 221 11.64 -2.77 -22.76
CA SER A 221 12.87 -3.25 -22.15
C SER A 221 13.53 -2.14 -21.33
N SER A 222 13.70 -2.38 -20.04
CA SER A 222 14.40 -1.47 -19.11
C SER A 222 15.16 -2.27 -18.05
N PRO A 223 16.17 -3.07 -18.45
CA PRO A 223 16.91 -3.92 -17.52
C PRO A 223 17.67 -3.09 -16.47
N PRO A 224 17.92 -3.64 -15.28
CA PRO A 224 18.79 -3.00 -14.29
C PRO A 224 20.14 -2.63 -14.87
N ARG A 225 20.63 -1.44 -14.50
CA ARG A 225 21.88 -0.87 -15.01
C ARG A 225 22.81 -0.52 -13.85
N ALA A 226 24.12 -0.51 -14.12
CA ALA A 226 25.14 -0.12 -13.15
C ALA A 226 24.83 1.26 -12.54
N ALA A 227 25.11 1.44 -11.24
CA ALA A 227 24.69 2.62 -10.48
C ALA A 227 25.20 3.94 -11.08
N VAL A 228 26.42 3.95 -11.63
CA VAL A 228 27.03 5.11 -12.33
C VAL A 228 26.26 5.60 -13.55
N ARG A 229 25.37 4.78 -14.11
CA ARG A 229 24.49 5.12 -15.24
C ARG A 229 23.03 5.24 -14.82
N ASP A 230 22.75 5.20 -13.52
CA ASP A 230 21.39 5.23 -13.01
C ASP A 230 21.04 6.54 -12.30
N GLU A 231 20.14 7.31 -12.91
CA GLU A 231 19.62 8.57 -12.38
C GLU A 231 18.87 8.44 -11.04
N ALA A 232 18.48 7.22 -10.67
CA ALA A 232 17.91 6.95 -9.36
C ALA A 232 18.95 6.89 -8.24
N VAL A 233 20.24 6.90 -8.58
CA VAL A 233 21.36 6.93 -7.63
C VAL A 233 22.03 8.30 -7.70
N PRO A 234 22.22 9.00 -6.56
CA PRO A 234 22.92 10.29 -6.54
C PRO A 234 24.34 10.16 -7.10
N VAL A 235 24.79 11.15 -7.88
CA VAL A 235 26.11 11.15 -8.53
C VAL A 235 27.26 10.92 -7.54
N ALA A 236 27.18 11.47 -6.33
CA ALA A 236 28.19 11.29 -5.28
C ALA A 236 28.19 9.87 -4.67
N VAL A 237 27.08 9.14 -4.76
CA VAL A 237 26.92 7.78 -4.21
C VAL A 237 27.27 6.73 -5.27
N ALA A 238 26.96 7.01 -6.53
CA ALA A 238 27.03 6.04 -7.62
C ALA A 238 28.38 5.32 -7.80
N PRO A 239 29.56 5.96 -7.61
CA PRO A 239 30.85 5.27 -7.67
C PRO A 239 31.04 4.19 -6.60
N HIS A 240 30.28 4.25 -5.50
CA HIS A 240 30.43 3.38 -4.33
C HIS A 240 29.43 2.22 -4.29
N ILE A 241 28.55 2.13 -5.30
CA ILE A 241 27.53 1.10 -5.46
C ILE A 241 27.74 0.42 -6.82
N ARG A 242 27.69 -0.91 -6.87
CA ARG A 242 27.83 -1.67 -8.12
C ARG A 242 26.55 -1.55 -8.95
N ILE A 243 25.41 -1.81 -8.33
CA ILE A 243 24.09 -1.77 -8.98
C ILE A 243 22.99 -1.42 -7.95
N PHE A 244 22.00 -0.65 -8.38
CA PHE A 244 20.76 -0.40 -7.64
C PHE A 244 19.58 -0.93 -8.47
N PRO A 245 19.35 -2.25 -8.46
CA PRO A 245 18.47 -2.87 -9.42
C PRO A 245 17.02 -2.68 -9.01
N ARG A 246 16.21 -2.19 -9.95
CA ARG A 246 14.79 -1.93 -9.75
C ARG A 246 13.98 -2.78 -10.70
N HIS A 247 12.79 -3.14 -10.26
CA HIS A 247 11.80 -3.72 -11.13
C HIS A 247 11.51 -2.72 -12.27
N ASP A 248 11.39 -3.24 -13.48
CA ASP A 248 11.18 -2.48 -14.71
C ASP A 248 9.70 -2.04 -14.91
N ARG A 249 8.82 -2.47 -14.01
CA ARG A 249 7.36 -2.24 -14.05
C ARG A 249 6.77 -2.05 -12.65
N PRO A 250 5.70 -1.24 -12.48
CA PRO A 250 4.96 -1.15 -11.21
C PRO A 250 4.54 -2.52 -10.68
N ALA A 251 4.40 -2.62 -9.36
CA ALA A 251 3.74 -3.77 -8.77
C ALA A 251 2.27 -3.81 -9.22
N GLY A 252 1.79 -4.99 -9.60
CA GLY A 252 0.36 -5.23 -9.82
C GLY A 252 -0.40 -5.39 -8.50
N ALA A 253 -1.47 -6.18 -8.51
CA ALA A 253 -2.15 -6.56 -7.28
C ALA A 253 -1.20 -7.29 -6.33
N LEU A 254 -1.07 -6.79 -5.10
CA LEU A 254 -0.23 -7.37 -4.05
C LEU A 254 -1.10 -8.18 -3.09
N ASN A 255 -0.55 -9.30 -2.60
CA ASN A 255 -1.18 -10.03 -1.51
C ASN A 255 -1.24 -9.14 -0.26
N ALA A 256 -2.35 -9.22 0.49
CA ALA A 256 -2.56 -8.50 1.76
C ALA A 256 -1.73 -9.13 2.90
N ILE A 257 -0.40 -9.14 2.73
CA ILE A 257 0.58 -9.69 3.67
C ILE A 257 1.55 -8.55 4.01
N ASN A 258 1.73 -8.27 5.30
CA ASN A 258 2.73 -7.31 5.76
C ASN A 258 4.09 -8.01 5.89
N SER A 259 4.97 -7.79 4.93
CA SER A 259 6.32 -8.33 4.91
C SER A 259 7.33 -7.34 5.46
N GLN A 260 8.40 -7.88 6.03
CA GLN A 260 9.57 -7.12 6.49
C GLN A 260 10.86 -7.72 5.95
N VAL A 261 11.82 -6.88 5.57
CA VAL A 261 13.15 -7.29 5.08
C VAL A 261 14.19 -6.31 5.56
N LYS A 262 15.28 -6.79 6.18
CA LYS A 262 16.44 -5.96 6.54
C LYS A 262 17.39 -5.83 5.36
N VAL A 263 17.40 -4.66 4.72
CA VAL A 263 18.25 -4.42 3.55
C VAL A 263 19.54 -3.73 3.95
N VAL A 264 20.66 -4.37 3.66
CA VAL A 264 22.03 -3.88 3.91
C VAL A 264 22.76 -3.64 2.58
N LEU A 265 23.86 -2.89 2.63
CA LEU A 265 24.80 -2.75 1.52
C LEU A 265 26.09 -3.48 1.90
N ASN A 266 26.58 -4.38 1.05
CA ASN A 266 27.83 -5.09 1.28
C ASN A 266 28.62 -5.14 -0.03
N ASP A 267 29.84 -4.58 -0.02
CA ASP A 267 30.68 -4.44 -1.23
C ASP A 267 29.92 -3.81 -2.41
N GLY A 268 29.15 -2.75 -2.14
CA GLY A 268 28.37 -2.04 -3.15
C GLY A 268 27.16 -2.82 -3.70
N CYS A 269 26.78 -3.95 -3.10
CA CYS A 269 25.62 -4.75 -3.46
C CYS A 269 24.56 -4.76 -2.35
N PHE A 270 23.30 -4.57 -2.72
CA PHE A 270 22.19 -4.61 -1.78
C PHE A 270 21.78 -6.05 -1.48
N ARG A 271 21.67 -6.37 -0.18
CA ARG A 271 21.39 -7.71 0.32
C ARG A 271 20.35 -7.70 1.43
N ALA A 272 19.58 -8.77 1.52
CA ALA A 272 18.62 -9.00 2.59
C ALA A 272 19.28 -9.81 3.71
N ALA A 273 19.76 -9.11 4.74
CA ALA A 273 20.56 -9.68 5.83
C ALA A 273 19.79 -10.72 6.66
N ASP A 274 18.46 -10.64 6.67
CA ASP A 274 17.56 -11.57 7.36
C ASP A 274 17.00 -12.68 6.45
N ARG A 275 17.42 -12.74 5.17
CA ARG A 275 16.91 -13.68 4.15
C ARG A 275 18.05 -14.36 3.40
N ASP A 276 18.87 -15.12 4.11
CA ASP A 276 20.00 -15.89 3.56
C ASP A 276 20.96 -15.05 2.70
N ASP A 277 21.12 -13.76 3.05
CA ASP A 277 21.96 -12.79 2.34
C ASP A 277 21.61 -12.64 0.84
N ALA A 278 20.33 -12.87 0.50
CA ALA A 278 19.82 -12.78 -0.86
C ALA A 278 20.01 -11.38 -1.46
N LEU A 279 20.28 -11.32 -2.76
CA LEU A 279 20.35 -10.07 -3.52
C LEU A 279 18.96 -9.45 -3.63
N VAL A 280 18.88 -8.12 -3.62
CA VAL A 280 17.61 -7.40 -3.58
C VAL A 280 17.30 -6.76 -4.93
N LEU A 281 16.08 -6.99 -5.44
CA LEU A 281 15.46 -6.21 -6.51
C LEU A 281 14.43 -5.25 -5.89
N PHE A 282 14.64 -3.95 -6.07
CA PHE A 282 13.80 -2.89 -5.51
C PHE A 282 12.52 -2.65 -6.32
N PRO A 283 11.48 -2.02 -5.75
CA PRO A 283 10.26 -1.74 -6.49
C PRO A 283 10.52 -0.71 -7.60
N PHE A 284 9.63 -0.71 -8.59
CA PHE A 284 9.67 0.28 -9.66
C PHE A 284 9.61 1.71 -9.10
N GLY A 285 10.38 2.61 -9.69
CA GLY A 285 10.44 4.01 -9.25
C GLY A 285 11.22 4.23 -7.95
N ALA A 286 11.79 3.18 -7.32
CA ALA A 286 12.67 3.36 -6.17
C ALA A 286 13.84 4.29 -6.51
N ARG A 287 14.31 5.04 -5.50
CA ARG A 287 15.42 5.99 -5.59
C ARG A 287 16.29 5.90 -4.34
N LEU A 288 17.52 6.35 -4.47
CA LEU A 288 18.42 6.58 -3.34
C LEU A 288 18.62 8.08 -3.13
N PHE A 289 18.86 8.46 -1.89
CA PHE A 289 19.32 9.79 -1.52
C PHE A 289 20.20 9.72 -0.27
N VAL A 290 20.93 10.79 0.01
CA VAL A 290 21.65 10.95 1.28
C VAL A 290 20.84 11.89 2.15
N ASP A 291 20.49 11.44 3.36
CA ASP A 291 19.67 12.22 4.28
C ASP A 291 20.46 13.34 4.98
N SER A 292 19.76 14.17 5.77
CA SER A 292 20.36 15.29 6.48
C SER A 292 21.38 14.89 7.57
N ALA A 293 21.37 13.62 8.00
CA ALA A 293 22.33 13.05 8.94
C ALA A 293 23.50 12.33 8.24
N ASN A 294 23.59 12.46 6.91
CA ASN A 294 24.59 11.88 6.03
C ASN A 294 24.51 10.34 5.92
N TYR A 295 23.33 9.74 6.08
CA TYR A 295 23.09 8.32 5.82
C TYR A 295 22.50 8.10 4.43
N LEU A 296 22.88 6.99 3.79
CA LEU A 296 22.23 6.54 2.56
C LEU A 296 20.83 5.99 2.88
N ALA A 297 19.83 6.44 2.14
CA ALA A 297 18.42 6.13 2.36
C ALA A 297 17.65 5.89 1.07
N PHE A 298 16.49 5.24 1.20
CA PHE A 298 15.58 4.92 0.10
C PHE A 298 14.48 5.98 -0.05
N GLY A 299 14.15 6.37 -1.29
CA GLY A 299 13.10 7.33 -1.60
C GLY A 299 13.64 8.76 -1.75
N SER A 300 13.03 9.71 -1.06
CA SER A 300 13.42 11.13 -1.06
C SER A 300 13.23 11.76 0.32
N ALA A 301 13.87 12.91 0.57
CA ALA A 301 13.73 13.64 1.83
C ALA A 301 12.30 14.16 2.08
N GLU A 302 11.49 14.29 1.04
CA GLU A 302 10.08 14.73 1.12
C GLU A 302 9.14 13.58 1.46
N THR A 303 9.59 12.33 1.29
CA THR A 303 8.77 11.15 1.56
C THR A 303 8.75 10.88 3.06
N PRO A 304 7.59 10.94 3.74
CA PRO A 304 7.52 10.59 5.16
C PRO A 304 7.89 9.11 5.35
N ARG A 305 8.46 8.78 6.52
CA ARG A 305 8.79 7.39 6.93
C ARG A 305 9.79 6.65 6.02
N TYR A 306 10.65 7.36 5.30
CA TYR A 306 11.74 6.70 4.55
C TYR A 306 12.63 5.86 5.48
N ALA A 307 13.20 4.79 4.93
CA ALA A 307 14.18 3.97 5.63
C ALA A 307 15.61 4.27 5.15
N ARG A 308 16.58 4.19 6.07
CA ARG A 308 18.01 4.14 5.72
C ARG A 308 18.42 2.73 5.30
N VAL A 309 19.47 2.64 4.50
CA VAL A 309 20.17 1.39 4.25
C VAL A 309 20.71 0.85 5.58
N GLY A 310 20.46 -0.42 5.87
CA GLY A 310 20.76 -1.04 7.16
C GLY A 310 19.56 -1.15 8.11
N GLU A 311 18.42 -0.54 7.77
CA GLU A 311 17.16 -0.68 8.51
C GLU A 311 16.29 -1.82 7.96
N THR A 312 15.28 -2.19 8.76
CA THR A 312 14.20 -3.09 8.32
C THR A 312 13.16 -2.31 7.53
N LEU A 313 12.97 -2.69 6.28
CA LEU A 313 11.90 -2.21 5.42
C LEU A 313 10.60 -2.97 5.74
N THR A 314 9.46 -2.30 5.58
CA THR A 314 8.13 -2.91 5.69
C THR A 314 7.29 -2.57 4.47
N PHE A 315 6.49 -3.53 4.01
CA PHE A 315 5.62 -3.36 2.84
C PHE A 315 4.52 -4.41 2.77
N MET A 316 3.46 -4.08 2.03
CA MET A 316 2.43 -5.04 1.64
C MET A 316 2.93 -5.90 0.47
N GLY A 317 2.57 -7.18 0.45
CA GLY A 317 3.01 -8.17 -0.54
C GLY A 317 3.98 -9.18 0.06
N SER A 318 4.10 -10.36 -0.55
CA SER A 318 5.00 -11.39 -0.07
C SER A 318 6.40 -11.26 -0.67
N VAL A 319 7.40 -11.76 0.06
CA VAL A 319 8.78 -11.85 -0.42
C VAL A 319 8.93 -13.12 -1.25
N TYR A 320 9.15 -12.95 -2.55
CA TYR A 320 9.38 -14.05 -3.49
C TYR A 320 10.75 -13.95 -4.15
N GLU A 321 11.25 -15.10 -4.59
CA GLU A 321 12.40 -15.19 -5.48
C GLU A 321 12.01 -14.72 -6.89
N VAL A 322 12.91 -14.00 -7.55
CA VAL A 322 12.76 -13.55 -8.93
C VAL A 322 13.68 -14.40 -9.80
N ASP A 323 13.13 -14.95 -10.87
CA ASP A 323 13.82 -15.84 -11.81
C ASP A 323 13.86 -15.29 -13.25
N ILE A 324 13.36 -14.07 -13.49
CA ILE A 324 13.30 -13.42 -14.79
C ILE A 324 14.73 -13.01 -15.23
N PRO A 325 15.30 -13.62 -16.29
CA PRO A 325 16.69 -13.39 -16.72
C PRO A 325 17.04 -11.92 -16.96
N GLU A 326 16.15 -11.17 -17.62
CA GLU A 326 16.35 -9.75 -17.92
C GLU A 326 16.49 -8.87 -16.67
N LEU A 327 15.96 -9.32 -15.53
CA LEU A 327 16.06 -8.63 -14.25
C LEU A 327 17.25 -9.14 -13.41
N ILE A 328 17.54 -10.45 -13.43
CA ILE A 328 18.54 -11.06 -12.55
C ILE A 328 19.95 -11.07 -13.14
N ASP A 329 20.11 -11.22 -14.45
CA ASP A 329 21.43 -11.34 -15.08
C ASP A 329 22.31 -10.11 -14.85
N PRO A 330 21.79 -8.86 -14.95
CA PRO A 330 22.58 -7.67 -14.62
C PRO A 330 23.01 -7.62 -13.16
N ILE A 331 22.18 -8.16 -12.24
CA ILE A 331 22.49 -8.23 -10.82
C ILE A 331 23.60 -9.26 -10.59
N HIS A 332 23.49 -10.45 -11.18
CA HIS A 332 24.52 -11.48 -11.06
C HIS A 332 25.85 -11.06 -11.66
N ALA A 333 25.82 -10.34 -12.79
CA ALA A 333 27.00 -9.79 -13.43
C ALA A 333 27.73 -8.77 -12.53
N ALA A 334 26.97 -7.98 -11.75
CA ALA A 334 27.53 -6.97 -10.85
C ALA A 334 27.94 -7.53 -9.47
N CYS A 335 27.14 -8.43 -8.91
CA CYS A 335 27.18 -8.81 -7.49
C CYS A 335 27.46 -10.30 -7.24
N GLY A 336 27.72 -11.07 -8.29
CA GLY A 336 27.88 -12.52 -8.22
C GLY A 336 26.55 -13.27 -8.22
N ARG A 337 26.61 -14.59 -8.45
CA ARG A 337 25.41 -15.45 -8.44
C ARG A 337 24.83 -15.55 -7.04
N GLY A 338 23.51 -15.64 -6.97
CA GLY A 338 22.79 -15.86 -5.72
C GLY A 338 21.29 -15.73 -5.93
N LYS A 339 20.52 -16.11 -4.90
CA LYS A 339 19.08 -15.87 -4.86
C LYS A 339 18.81 -14.38 -4.97
N VAL A 340 17.87 -13.99 -5.82
CA VAL A 340 17.38 -12.60 -5.92
C VAL A 340 15.96 -12.57 -5.39
N ILE A 341 15.70 -11.70 -4.42
CA ILE A 341 14.34 -11.48 -3.89
C ILE A 341 13.83 -10.11 -4.28
N LYS A 342 12.51 -9.99 -4.46
CA LYS A 342 11.86 -8.70 -4.67
C LYS A 342 11.40 -8.09 -3.34
N VAL A 343 11.63 -6.79 -3.17
CA VAL A 343 10.97 -5.98 -2.14
C VAL A 343 9.96 -5.05 -2.80
N GLU A 344 8.77 -4.88 -2.21
CA GLU A 344 7.68 -4.10 -2.80
C GLU A 344 7.53 -2.70 -2.20
N GLY A 345 8.24 -2.41 -1.12
CA GLY A 345 8.23 -1.09 -0.50
C GLY A 345 9.50 -0.79 0.28
N LEU A 346 9.61 0.49 0.65
CA LEU A 346 10.84 1.10 1.16
C LEU A 346 10.60 1.86 2.48
N GLU A 347 9.41 1.71 3.08
CA GLU A 347 9.09 2.38 4.34
C GLU A 347 9.88 1.75 5.49
N SER A 348 10.29 2.57 6.45
CA SER A 348 10.93 2.10 7.67
C SER A 348 9.91 1.39 8.56
N ALA A 349 10.19 0.14 8.95
CA ALA A 349 9.39 -0.59 9.93
C ALA A 349 9.28 0.14 11.29
N ASN A 350 10.34 0.85 11.70
CA ASN A 350 10.33 1.62 12.95
C ASN A 350 9.34 2.80 12.89
N ALA A 351 9.49 3.65 11.87
CA ALA A 351 8.58 4.75 11.59
C ALA A 351 7.11 4.29 11.46
N LEU A 352 6.84 3.20 10.75
CA LEU A 352 5.48 2.64 10.65
C LEU A 352 4.94 2.22 12.03
N ALA A 353 5.72 1.49 12.83
CA ALA A 353 5.30 1.09 14.17
C ALA A 353 5.02 2.29 15.09
N ARG A 354 5.85 3.34 15.01
CA ARG A 354 5.65 4.57 15.79
C ARG A 354 4.40 5.35 15.37
N GLN A 355 4.10 5.40 14.07
CA GLN A 355 2.85 5.99 13.58
C GLN A 355 1.64 5.16 14.02
N GLY A 356 1.68 3.83 13.83
CA GLY A 356 0.61 2.92 14.22
C GLY A 356 0.25 3.05 15.70
N ALA A 357 1.24 3.16 16.59
CA ALA A 357 0.98 3.36 18.02
C ALA A 357 0.20 4.67 18.33
N VAL A 358 0.44 5.74 17.56
CA VAL A 358 -0.31 7.00 17.70
C VAL A 358 -1.71 6.87 17.12
N ASP A 359 -1.84 6.21 15.96
CA ASP A 359 -3.12 6.00 15.30
C ASP A 359 -4.06 5.12 16.14
N ASP A 360 -3.56 4.00 16.65
CA ASP A 360 -4.27 3.07 17.51
C ASP A 360 -4.78 3.77 18.79
N ASN A 361 -3.93 4.59 19.41
CA ASN A 361 -4.29 5.33 20.62
C ASN A 361 -5.39 6.37 20.35
N ALA A 362 -5.27 7.14 19.26
CA ALA A 362 -6.27 8.11 18.86
C ALA A 362 -7.61 7.45 18.47
N ASN A 363 -7.56 6.31 17.77
CA ASN A 363 -8.75 5.52 17.42
C ASN A 363 -9.43 4.95 18.66
N ALA A 364 -8.67 4.40 19.61
CA ALA A 364 -9.19 3.90 20.87
C ALA A 364 -9.89 5.01 21.68
N LEU A 365 -9.29 6.20 21.79
CA LEU A 365 -9.92 7.36 22.42
C LEU A 365 -11.25 7.71 21.75
N ARG A 366 -11.25 7.83 20.42
CA ARG A 366 -12.45 8.14 19.64
C ARG A 366 -13.54 7.10 19.87
N ARG A 367 -13.17 5.81 19.93
CA ARG A 367 -14.11 4.71 20.18
C ARG A 367 -14.70 4.77 21.59
N LEU A 368 -13.90 5.10 22.60
CA LEU A 368 -14.40 5.30 23.98
C LEU A 368 -15.43 6.43 24.06
N GLN A 369 -15.19 7.51 23.34
CA GLN A 369 -16.11 8.64 23.28
C GLN A 369 -17.38 8.29 22.49
N SER A 370 -17.24 7.80 21.26
CA SER A 370 -18.36 7.59 20.33
C SER A 370 -19.21 6.37 20.68
N SER A 371 -18.58 5.27 21.11
CA SER A 371 -19.28 4.01 21.35
C SER A 371 -19.77 3.88 22.79
N TYR A 372 -19.12 4.53 23.76
CA TYR A 372 -19.46 4.36 25.18
C TYR A 372 -19.86 5.65 25.90
N GLY A 373 -19.69 6.81 25.28
CA GLY A 373 -20.12 8.10 25.80
C GLY A 373 -19.20 8.70 26.85
N LEU A 374 -17.93 8.29 26.89
CA LEU A 374 -16.97 8.85 27.85
C LEU A 374 -16.51 10.24 27.41
N GLY A 375 -16.33 11.16 28.37
CA GLY A 375 -15.60 12.41 28.12
C GLY A 375 -14.11 12.14 27.91
N GLU A 376 -13.40 13.02 27.18
CA GLU A 376 -11.98 12.82 26.82
C GLU A 376 -11.08 12.51 28.02
N ALA A 377 -11.19 13.29 29.10
CA ALA A 377 -10.38 13.09 30.29
C ALA A 377 -10.60 11.71 30.93
N GLN A 378 -11.85 11.22 30.92
CA GLN A 378 -12.19 9.90 31.45
C GLN A 378 -11.72 8.79 30.52
N ALA A 379 -11.86 8.96 29.19
CA ALA A 379 -11.32 8.04 28.20
C ALA A 379 -9.80 7.89 28.32
N ARG A 380 -9.07 9.00 28.49
CA ARG A 380 -7.61 8.97 28.73
C ARG A 380 -7.24 8.23 30.02
N ARG A 381 -7.99 8.42 31.11
CA ARG A 381 -7.78 7.67 32.36
C ARG A 381 -8.08 6.19 32.20
N ALA A 382 -9.14 5.84 31.46
CA ALA A 382 -9.52 4.46 31.17
C ALA A 382 -8.41 3.72 30.41
N MET A 383 -7.85 4.34 29.36
CA MET A 383 -6.71 3.77 28.63
C MET A 383 -5.47 3.62 29.50
N ALA A 384 -5.11 4.65 30.29
CA ALA A 384 -3.96 4.56 31.18
C ALA A 384 -4.14 3.48 32.26
N TRP A 385 -5.37 3.25 32.73
CA TRP A 385 -5.70 2.16 33.63
C TRP A 385 -5.54 0.80 32.96
N LEU A 386 -6.01 0.64 31.72
CA LEU A 386 -5.83 -0.57 30.92
C LEU A 386 -4.36 -0.87 30.66
N ASP A 387 -3.55 0.11 30.25
CA ASP A 387 -2.13 -0.11 29.99
C ASP A 387 -1.39 -0.60 31.25
N ARG A 388 -1.69 -0.03 32.42
CA ARG A 388 -1.13 -0.51 33.70
C ARG A 388 -1.57 -1.94 34.01
N ARG A 389 -2.84 -2.26 33.79
CA ARG A 389 -3.39 -3.61 34.00
C ARG A 389 -2.72 -4.63 33.07
N GLN A 390 -2.53 -4.29 31.81
CA GLN A 390 -1.92 -5.20 30.83
C GLN A 390 -0.42 -5.38 31.07
N ALA A 391 0.28 -4.31 31.46
CA ALA A 391 1.68 -4.41 31.88
C ALA A 391 1.85 -5.37 33.08
N ALA A 392 0.91 -5.37 34.03
CA ALA A 392 0.92 -6.29 35.17
C ALA A 392 0.61 -7.75 34.78
N ASN A 393 -0.08 -7.96 33.65
CA ASN A 393 -0.49 -9.27 33.15
C ASN A 393 0.39 -9.80 32.00
N GLN A 394 1.58 -9.23 31.82
CA GLN A 394 2.46 -9.62 30.71
C GLN A 394 2.82 -11.11 30.81
N GLN A 395 2.39 -11.86 29.80
CA GLN A 395 2.60 -13.30 29.74
C GLN A 395 3.99 -13.61 29.21
N VAL A 396 4.66 -14.57 29.84
CA VAL A 396 5.93 -15.12 29.39
C VAL A 396 5.70 -16.58 29.02
N MET A 397 6.08 -16.96 27.81
CA MET A 397 6.04 -18.36 27.36
C MET A 397 6.96 -19.23 28.23
N GLN A 398 6.74 -20.55 28.26
CA GLN A 398 7.56 -21.49 29.04
C GLN A 398 9.07 -21.40 28.71
N GLU A 399 9.40 -20.91 27.52
CA GLU A 399 10.77 -20.71 27.01
C GLU A 399 11.41 -19.39 27.46
N GLY A 400 10.75 -18.61 28.32
CA GLY A 400 11.24 -17.32 28.81
C GLY A 400 11.03 -16.14 27.85
N ILE A 401 10.33 -16.36 26.74
CA ILE A 401 10.03 -15.34 25.75
C ILE A 401 8.75 -14.59 26.18
N ALA A 402 8.86 -13.30 26.44
CA ALA A 402 7.69 -12.46 26.71
C ALA A 402 6.82 -12.38 25.45
N LEU A 403 5.51 -12.63 25.61
CA LEU A 403 4.56 -12.39 24.53
C LEU A 403 4.46 -10.88 24.25
N PRO A 404 4.12 -10.49 23.00
CA PRO A 404 3.83 -9.10 22.68
C PRO A 404 2.77 -8.53 23.63
N PRO A 405 2.96 -7.32 24.18
CA PRO A 405 2.03 -6.75 25.12
C PRO A 405 0.69 -6.46 24.43
N ILE A 406 -0.42 -6.86 25.05
CA ILE A 406 -1.76 -6.41 24.65
C ILE A 406 -1.89 -4.96 25.11
N THR A 407 -2.02 -4.02 24.18
CA THR A 407 -2.15 -2.59 24.53
C THR A 407 -3.58 -2.26 24.95
N ALA A 408 -3.77 -1.12 25.63
CA ALA A 408 -5.11 -0.58 25.88
C ALA A 408 -5.90 -0.40 24.57
N ALA A 409 -5.25 0.11 23.52
CA ALA A 409 -5.89 0.32 22.23
C ALA A 409 -6.43 -0.98 21.63
N MET A 410 -5.63 -2.06 21.65
CA MET A 410 -6.07 -3.39 21.21
C MET A 410 -7.29 -3.89 22.01
N THR A 411 -7.31 -3.66 23.33
CA THR A 411 -8.43 -4.09 24.19
C THR A 411 -9.71 -3.33 23.88
N VAL A 412 -9.61 -2.01 23.65
CA VAL A 412 -10.73 -1.14 23.30
C VAL A 412 -11.31 -1.52 21.93
N ASP A 413 -10.47 -1.99 21.01
CA ASP A 413 -10.90 -2.31 19.67
C ASP A 413 -11.65 -3.64 19.51
N ILE A 414 -11.64 -4.49 20.53
CA ILE A 414 -12.42 -5.73 20.55
C ILE A 414 -13.92 -5.35 20.57
N PRO A 415 -14.71 -5.72 19.55
CA PRO A 415 -16.14 -5.45 19.55
C PRO A 415 -16.81 -6.21 20.70
N PRO A 416 -17.86 -5.65 21.33
CA PRO A 416 -18.68 -6.42 22.24
C PRO A 416 -19.33 -7.60 21.50
N ARG A 417 -19.69 -8.64 22.25
CA ARG A 417 -20.35 -9.82 21.66
C ARG A 417 -21.66 -9.38 21.00
N PRO A 418 -21.95 -9.83 19.77
CA PRO A 418 -23.24 -9.57 19.13
C PRO A 418 -24.38 -10.12 19.98
N VAL A 419 -25.47 -9.35 20.05
CA VAL A 419 -26.70 -9.69 20.74
C VAL A 419 -27.71 -10.17 19.69
N MET A 420 -28.25 -11.36 19.89
CA MET A 420 -29.15 -12.00 18.92
C MET A 420 -30.63 -11.79 19.26
N ASP A 421 -30.94 -11.54 20.52
CA ASP A 421 -32.30 -11.27 21.00
C ASP A 421 -32.36 -9.91 21.71
N ALA A 422 -33.34 -9.09 21.34
CA ALA A 422 -33.58 -7.80 21.97
C ALA A 422 -33.91 -7.91 23.47
N SER A 423 -34.37 -9.08 23.95
CA SER A 423 -34.60 -9.33 25.37
C SER A 423 -33.32 -9.32 26.22
N GLU A 424 -32.16 -9.54 25.61
CA GLU A 424 -30.85 -9.47 26.26
C GLU A 424 -30.35 -8.02 26.41
N CYS A 425 -31.01 -7.06 25.77
CA CYS A 425 -30.65 -5.65 25.86
C CYS A 425 -31.07 -5.05 27.22
N PRO A 426 -30.19 -4.28 27.89
CA PRO A 426 -30.55 -3.56 29.10
C PRO A 426 -31.76 -2.63 28.89
N ALA A 427 -32.54 -2.42 29.95
CA ALA A 427 -33.70 -1.52 29.91
C ALA A 427 -33.30 -0.11 29.40
N GLY A 428 -34.11 0.45 28.51
CA GLY A 428 -33.84 1.74 27.87
C GLY A 428 -32.88 1.69 26.68
N THR A 429 -32.56 0.50 26.17
CA THR A 429 -31.76 0.32 24.94
C THR A 429 -32.52 -0.45 23.87
N SER A 430 -32.07 -0.37 22.63
CA SER A 430 -32.66 -1.04 21.47
C SER A 430 -31.61 -1.84 20.70
N LEU A 431 -32.02 -2.98 20.15
CA LEU A 431 -31.14 -3.81 19.33
C LEU A 431 -31.04 -3.22 17.92
N VAL A 432 -29.83 -2.84 17.51
CA VAL A 432 -29.54 -2.29 16.19
C VAL A 432 -28.30 -2.99 15.62
N SER A 433 -28.47 -3.71 14.51
CA SER A 433 -27.39 -4.45 13.84
C SER A 433 -26.60 -5.38 14.78
N GLY A 434 -27.31 -6.12 15.63
CA GLY A 434 -26.70 -7.06 16.57
C GLY A 434 -26.04 -6.40 17.80
N LEU A 435 -26.29 -5.12 18.07
CA LEU A 435 -25.74 -4.41 19.22
C LEU A 435 -26.83 -3.61 19.96
N CYS A 436 -26.84 -3.68 21.30
CA CYS A 436 -27.78 -2.89 22.10
C CYS A 436 -27.27 -1.45 22.29
N ARG A 437 -28.12 -0.48 21.93
CA ARG A 437 -27.80 0.95 21.93
C ARG A 437 -28.79 1.79 22.74
N THR A 438 -28.28 2.76 23.49
CA THR A 438 -29.12 3.81 24.13
C THR A 438 -29.74 4.72 23.06
N PRO A 439 -30.73 5.57 23.40
CA PRO A 439 -31.28 6.56 22.46
C PRO A 439 -30.23 7.52 21.90
N GLU A 440 -29.17 7.79 22.66
CA GLU A 440 -28.02 8.62 22.26
C GLU A 440 -27.00 7.83 21.40
N GLY A 441 -27.22 6.53 21.19
CA GLY A 441 -26.42 5.68 20.29
C GLY A 441 -25.29 4.89 20.96
N TYR A 442 -25.09 5.02 22.28
CA TYR A 442 -24.02 4.35 23.01
C TYR A 442 -24.31 2.87 23.27
N LEU A 443 -23.25 2.05 23.22
CA LEU A 443 -23.31 0.61 23.43
C LEU A 443 -23.52 0.25 24.91
N ARG A 444 -24.41 -0.72 25.16
CA ARG A 444 -24.66 -1.32 26.48
C ARG A 444 -24.91 -2.84 26.34
N PRO A 445 -24.70 -3.66 27.39
CA PRO A 445 -23.96 -3.32 28.62
C PRO A 445 -22.51 -2.94 28.30
N LEU A 446 -21.85 -2.25 29.24
CA LEU A 446 -20.44 -1.91 29.06
C LEU A 446 -19.57 -3.18 29.09
N PRO A 447 -18.44 -3.23 28.36
CA PRO A 447 -17.45 -4.27 28.55
C PRO A 447 -17.02 -4.36 30.02
N GLU A 448 -16.76 -5.57 30.52
CA GLU A 448 -16.43 -5.81 31.94
C GLU A 448 -15.28 -4.94 32.44
N TRP A 449 -14.22 -4.82 31.65
CA TRP A 449 -13.07 -3.98 31.98
C TRP A 449 -13.44 -2.50 32.16
N LEU A 450 -14.39 -2.01 31.36
CA LEU A 450 -14.82 -0.61 31.38
C LEU A 450 -15.76 -0.36 32.55
N ALA A 451 -16.63 -1.31 32.88
CA ALA A 451 -17.44 -1.27 34.09
C ALA A 451 -16.54 -1.23 35.34
N GLU A 452 -15.54 -2.10 35.42
CA GLU A 452 -14.58 -2.15 36.54
C GLU A 452 -13.82 -0.82 36.68
N PHE A 453 -13.31 -0.25 35.58
CA PHE A 453 -12.67 1.06 35.59
C PHE A 453 -13.62 2.14 36.14
N LEU A 454 -14.86 2.20 35.66
CA LEU A 454 -15.83 3.22 36.08
C LEU A 454 -16.27 3.07 37.55
N GLU A 455 -16.15 1.89 38.13
CA GLU A 455 -16.32 1.68 39.58
C GLU A 455 -15.16 2.25 40.38
N GLN A 456 -13.92 2.12 39.87
CA GLN A 456 -12.69 2.59 40.51
C GLN A 456 -12.39 4.09 40.26
N ASP A 457 -12.95 4.67 39.20
CA ASP A 457 -12.77 6.09 38.83
C ASP A 457 -13.70 7.05 39.60
N LYS A 458 -14.64 6.52 40.40
CA LYS A 458 -15.51 7.28 41.32
C LYS A 458 -14.75 7.64 42.59
#